data_AF-A0A9P0PGY4-F1
#
_entry.id   AF-A0A9P0PGY4-F1
#
_cell.length_a   1.000
_cell.length_b   1.000
_cell.length_c   1.000
_cell.angle_alpha   90.00
_cell.angle_beta   90.00
_cell.angle_gamma   90.00
#
_symmetry.space_group_name_H-M   'P 1'
#
loop_
_entity.id
_entity.type
_entity.pdbx_description
1 polymer ?
#
loop_
_entity_poly.entity_id
_entity_poly.type
_entity_poly.pdbx_seq_one_letter_code
_entity_poly.pdbx_strand_id
1 'polypeptide(L)'
;MFYDSFYKTSEKITQDNFILKHCSVTDPKRSRKREQEKNKPKSMSVKYYVKRRDGLMVNVCRQSFMNILGVKKDRILNVVKRYKESNEMPKERRGGDRTKRKNNTKRAAIKEFVESLKCIESHYCRSKTFSRIYLPTELNIWKLWRMFNNTVDKDLQVKESFFRYFFTRKYNVGFGTPKTDMCSTCLQFQDQIKKSLDINTKNRLMAQQRAHKIRAKCFYELLKEVRADNEVVTFSFDCQKNLALPKIAGQAAYFSMQLNFYHFANVQGTSKGKISPTSVNSYVWTELDHERGSNEIASALYHTQHN
;
A
#
# COMPACT_ATOMS: atom_id res chain seq x y z
N MET A 1 29.22 -39.20 9.40
CA MET A 1 29.83 -39.35 8.06
C MET A 1 28.82 -39.77 6.99
N PHE A 2 28.09 -40.88 7.12
CA PHE A 2 27.15 -41.31 6.08
C PHE A 2 25.95 -40.35 5.90
N TYR A 3 25.34 -39.95 7.02
CA TYR A 3 24.31 -38.91 7.05
C TYR A 3 24.83 -37.58 6.48
N ASP A 4 26.00 -37.12 6.93
CA ASP A 4 26.61 -35.87 6.45
C ASP A 4 26.91 -35.91 4.96
N SER A 5 27.29 -37.07 4.42
CA SER A 5 27.52 -37.25 2.98
C SER A 5 26.22 -37.13 2.18
N PHE A 6 25.10 -37.59 2.73
CA PHE A 6 23.79 -37.44 2.10
C PHE A 6 23.29 -35.99 2.15
N TYR A 7 23.55 -35.27 3.24
CA TYR A 7 23.15 -33.87 3.43
C TYR A 7 24.19 -32.82 3.00
N LYS A 8 25.30 -33.25 2.38
CA LYS A 8 26.32 -32.34 1.83
C LYS A 8 25.74 -31.34 0.82
N THR A 9 24.70 -31.76 0.10
CA THR A 9 23.94 -30.90 -0.82
C THR A 9 22.44 -31.01 -0.47
N SER A 10 21.76 -29.87 -0.44
CA SER A 10 20.30 -29.78 -0.24
C SER A 10 19.50 -30.14 -1.50
N GLU A 11 20.18 -30.32 -2.63
CA GLU A 11 19.57 -30.66 -3.91
C GLU A 11 19.01 -32.08 -3.89
N LYS A 12 17.70 -32.18 -4.15
CA LYS A 12 16.96 -33.44 -4.10
C LYS A 12 17.50 -34.48 -5.09
N ILE A 13 17.92 -34.07 -6.29
CA ILE A 13 18.41 -34.99 -7.33
C ILE A 13 19.67 -35.70 -6.83
N THR A 14 20.63 -34.93 -6.30
CA THR A 14 21.89 -35.42 -5.75
C THR A 14 21.65 -36.40 -4.58
N GLN A 15 20.68 -36.09 -3.72
CA GLN A 15 20.25 -37.01 -2.65
C GLN A 15 19.59 -38.28 -3.19
N ASP A 16 18.71 -38.19 -4.19
CA ASP A 16 18.04 -39.36 -4.77
C ASP A 16 19.06 -40.28 -5.48
N ASN A 17 20.09 -39.72 -6.12
CA ASN A 17 21.22 -40.46 -6.67
C ASN A 17 22.01 -41.19 -5.57
N PHE A 18 22.22 -40.53 -4.43
CA PHE A 18 22.85 -41.16 -3.27
C PHE A 18 22.03 -42.35 -2.75
N ILE A 19 20.69 -42.24 -2.71
CA ILE A 19 19.80 -43.34 -2.31
C ILE A 19 19.97 -44.53 -3.27
N LEU A 20 19.98 -44.30 -4.58
CA LEU A 20 20.17 -45.36 -5.58
C LEU A 20 21.51 -46.07 -5.41
N LYS A 21 22.59 -45.32 -5.20
CA LYS A 21 23.94 -45.89 -4.99
C LYS A 21 24.00 -46.87 -3.82
N HIS A 22 23.13 -46.70 -2.82
CA HIS A 22 23.11 -47.48 -1.59
C HIS A 22 21.91 -48.43 -1.49
N CYS A 23 21.17 -48.61 -2.58
CA CYS A 23 20.06 -49.55 -2.69
C CYS A 23 20.34 -50.54 -3.83
N SER A 24 20.19 -51.84 -3.57
CA SER A 24 20.23 -52.87 -4.61
C SER A 24 18.83 -53.46 -4.80
N VAL A 25 18.38 -53.50 -6.05
CA VAL A 25 17.10 -54.07 -6.44
C VAL A 25 17.26 -55.53 -6.79
N THR A 26 16.40 -56.37 -6.22
CA THR A 26 16.33 -57.80 -6.52
C THR A 26 14.90 -58.20 -6.79
N ASP A 27 14.69 -59.18 -7.68
CA ASP A 27 13.38 -59.77 -7.86
C ASP A 27 13.01 -60.66 -6.67
N PRO A 28 11.73 -60.66 -6.24
CA PRO A 28 11.31 -61.47 -5.11
C PRO A 28 11.47 -62.96 -5.41
N LYS A 29 12.38 -63.64 -4.69
CA LYS A 29 12.66 -65.08 -4.90
C LYS A 29 11.51 -66.02 -4.53
N ARG A 30 10.56 -65.58 -3.70
CA ARG A 30 9.37 -66.35 -3.30
C ARG A 30 8.16 -65.42 -3.15
N SER A 31 7.04 -65.81 -3.75
CA SER A 31 5.73 -65.18 -3.55
C SER A 31 4.83 -66.16 -2.79
N ARG A 32 4.35 -65.78 -1.60
CA ARG A 32 3.34 -66.55 -0.86
C ARG A 32 2.04 -65.77 -0.95
N LYS A 33 1.09 -66.22 -1.77
CA LYS A 33 -0.28 -65.72 -1.70
C LYS A 33 -0.91 -66.31 -0.45
N ARG A 34 -1.37 -65.46 0.48
CA ARG A 34 -2.34 -65.87 1.49
C ARG A 34 -3.72 -65.64 0.89
N GLU A 35 -4.61 -66.62 1.01
CA GLU A 35 -5.96 -66.65 0.41
C GLU A 35 -6.81 -65.40 0.76
N GLN A 36 -6.44 -64.68 1.83
CA GLN A 36 -7.14 -63.51 2.34
C GLN A 36 -6.48 -62.14 2.02
N GLU A 37 -5.29 -62.10 1.38
CA GLU A 37 -4.64 -60.82 1.05
C GLU A 37 -5.05 -60.29 -0.33
N LYS A 38 -5.91 -59.27 -0.37
CA LYS A 38 -6.28 -58.51 -1.60
C LYS A 38 -5.15 -57.65 -2.18
N ASN A 39 -3.97 -57.63 -1.56
CA ASN A 39 -2.87 -56.76 -1.96
C ASN A 39 -2.06 -57.37 -3.12
N LYS A 40 -1.75 -56.54 -4.13
CA LYS A 40 -0.86 -56.95 -5.24
C LYS A 40 0.46 -57.50 -4.67
N PRO A 41 0.99 -58.59 -5.24
CA PRO A 41 2.30 -59.11 -4.82
C PRO A 41 3.36 -58.02 -4.96
N LYS A 42 4.33 -58.00 -4.03
CA LYS A 42 5.45 -57.05 -4.10
C LYS A 42 6.19 -57.28 -5.43
N SER A 43 6.19 -56.28 -6.31
CA SER A 43 6.89 -56.34 -7.60
C SER A 43 8.41 -56.24 -7.49
N MET A 44 8.93 -55.95 -6.28
CA MET A 44 10.35 -55.65 -6.06
C MET A 44 10.75 -55.88 -4.61
N SER A 45 11.95 -56.42 -4.41
CA SER A 45 12.65 -56.45 -3.12
C SER A 45 13.88 -55.54 -3.17
N VAL A 46 14.14 -54.78 -2.12
CA VAL A 46 15.25 -53.81 -2.06
C VAL A 46 16.14 -54.15 -0.88
N LYS A 47 17.44 -54.27 -1.12
CA LYS A 47 18.49 -54.37 -0.10
C LYS A 47 19.10 -52.99 0.14
N TYR A 48 19.30 -52.64 1.40
CA TYR A 48 19.82 -51.34 1.82
C TYR A 48 21.24 -51.48 2.36
N TYR A 49 22.12 -50.56 1.99
CA TYR A 49 23.52 -50.58 2.40
C TYR A 49 23.94 -49.25 3.02
N VAL A 50 24.78 -49.30 4.05
CA VAL A 50 25.35 -48.11 4.68
C VAL A 50 26.87 -48.24 4.66
N LYS A 51 27.55 -47.17 4.21
CA LYS A 51 29.01 -47.13 4.19
C LYS A 51 29.55 -46.83 5.58
N ARG A 52 30.36 -47.74 6.11
CA ARG A 52 31.10 -47.58 7.38
C ARG A 52 32.34 -46.69 7.20
N ARG A 53 32.98 -46.33 8.33
CA ARG A 53 34.20 -45.49 8.35
C ARG A 53 35.39 -46.15 7.64
N ASP A 54 35.45 -47.47 7.69
CA ASP A 54 36.42 -48.32 6.98
C ASP A 54 36.19 -48.40 5.46
N GLY A 55 35.11 -47.78 4.97
CA GLY A 55 34.73 -47.78 3.56
C GLY A 55 33.87 -48.97 3.12
N LEU A 56 33.65 -49.95 3.99
CA LEU A 56 32.87 -51.15 3.68
C LEU A 56 31.37 -50.87 3.69
N MET A 57 30.63 -51.52 2.78
CA MET A 57 29.17 -51.45 2.70
C MET A 57 28.54 -52.52 3.58
N VAL A 58 27.83 -52.11 4.62
CA VAL A 58 27.10 -53.02 5.52
C VAL A 58 25.64 -53.09 5.11
N ASN A 59 25.11 -54.31 4.95
CA ASN A 59 23.68 -54.50 4.72
C ASN A 59 22.88 -54.19 5.99
N VAL A 60 21.84 -53.37 5.85
CA VAL A 60 20.99 -52.96 6.98
C VAL A 60 19.52 -53.18 6.65
N CYS A 61 18.69 -53.23 7.70
CA CYS A 61 17.25 -53.27 7.52
C CYS A 61 16.72 -51.91 7.00
N ARG A 62 15.53 -51.94 6.39
CA ARG A 62 14.87 -50.72 5.88
C ARG A 62 14.72 -49.64 6.95
N GLN A 63 14.34 -50.04 8.16
CA GLN A 63 14.08 -49.10 9.25
C GLN A 63 15.34 -48.35 9.66
N SER A 64 16.47 -49.06 9.81
CA SER A 64 17.76 -48.44 10.11
C SER A 64 18.18 -47.48 9.00
N PHE A 65 18.02 -47.86 7.72
CA PHE A 65 18.35 -46.98 6.60
C PHE A 65 17.50 -45.69 6.59
N MET A 66 16.20 -45.81 6.85
CA MET A 66 15.30 -44.67 6.96
C MET A 66 15.67 -43.74 8.12
N ASN A 67 15.95 -44.32 9.30
CA ASN A 67 16.30 -43.56 10.50
C ASN A 67 17.65 -42.86 10.33
N ILE A 68 18.64 -43.54 9.74
CA ILE A 68 19.97 -42.98 9.49
C ILE A 68 19.90 -41.80 8.53
N LEU A 69 19.10 -41.89 7.46
CA LEU A 69 19.00 -40.82 6.46
C LEU A 69 17.92 -39.77 6.75
N GLY A 70 17.02 -40.01 7.70
CA GLY A 70 15.87 -39.13 7.95
C GLY A 70 14.86 -39.08 6.79
N VAL A 71 14.74 -40.17 6.01
CA VAL A 71 13.91 -40.20 4.79
C VAL A 71 12.75 -41.20 4.92
N LYS A 72 11.55 -40.77 4.48
CA LYS A 72 10.37 -41.64 4.44
C LYS A 72 10.51 -42.77 3.42
N LYS A 73 9.94 -43.92 3.75
CA LYS A 73 9.86 -45.13 2.90
C LYS A 73 9.49 -44.83 1.45
N ASP A 74 8.47 -44.00 1.24
CA ASP A 74 7.91 -43.75 -0.10
C ASP A 74 8.90 -43.04 -1.01
N ARG A 75 9.72 -42.12 -0.49
CA ARG A 75 10.76 -41.46 -1.29
C ARG A 75 11.77 -42.49 -1.80
N ILE A 76 12.24 -43.38 -0.92
CA ILE A 76 13.22 -44.41 -1.27
C ILE A 76 12.62 -45.37 -2.30
N LEU A 77 11.42 -45.90 -2.05
CA LEU A 77 10.78 -46.85 -2.96
C LEU A 77 10.46 -46.24 -4.33
N ASN A 78 9.99 -44.99 -4.38
CA ASN A 78 9.67 -44.32 -5.63
C ASN A 78 10.92 -44.01 -6.46
N VAL A 79 12.04 -43.68 -5.82
CA VAL A 79 13.33 -43.48 -6.50
C VAL A 79 13.81 -44.79 -7.12
N VAL A 80 13.83 -45.85 -6.32
CA VAL A 80 14.29 -47.18 -6.75
C VAL A 80 13.38 -47.79 -7.81
N LYS A 81 12.05 -47.66 -7.65
CA LYS A 81 11.06 -48.15 -8.62
C LYS A 81 11.20 -47.46 -9.97
N ARG A 82 11.31 -46.12 -9.99
CA ARG A 82 11.50 -45.37 -11.25
C ARG A 82 12.78 -45.77 -11.96
N TYR A 83 13.87 -45.94 -11.21
CA TYR A 83 15.12 -46.43 -11.78
C TYR A 83 14.98 -47.83 -12.38
N LYS A 84 14.30 -48.76 -11.69
CA LYS A 84 14.02 -50.10 -12.23
C LYS A 84 13.20 -50.06 -13.53
N GLU A 85 12.20 -49.18 -13.59
CA GLU A 85 11.26 -49.10 -14.73
C GLU A 85 11.85 -48.38 -15.95
N SER A 86 12.61 -47.31 -15.75
CA SER A 86 13.12 -46.48 -16.86
C SER A 86 14.62 -46.64 -17.14
N ASN A 87 15.37 -47.28 -16.25
CA ASN A 87 16.83 -47.34 -16.25
C ASN A 87 17.53 -45.96 -16.37
N GLU A 88 16.80 -44.90 -16.03
CA GLU A 88 17.30 -43.52 -16.08
C GLU A 88 17.60 -43.02 -14.67
N MET A 89 18.65 -42.23 -14.52
CA MET A 89 18.94 -41.54 -13.27
C MET A 89 17.80 -40.58 -12.87
N PRO A 90 17.53 -40.40 -11.56
CA PRO A 90 16.52 -39.50 -11.04
C PRO A 90 16.58 -38.11 -11.67
N LYS A 91 15.51 -37.73 -12.37
CA LYS A 91 15.30 -36.37 -12.91
C LYS A 91 14.22 -35.64 -12.09
N GLU A 92 14.38 -34.33 -11.90
CA GLU A 92 13.31 -33.51 -11.33
C GLU A 92 12.17 -33.38 -12.35
N ARG A 93 10.99 -33.85 -11.94
CA ARG A 93 9.77 -33.82 -12.77
C ARG A 93 8.66 -32.99 -12.14
N ARG A 94 8.87 -32.46 -10.93
CA ARG A 94 7.95 -31.50 -10.31
C ARG A 94 8.01 -30.23 -11.13
N GLY A 95 6.85 -29.78 -11.61
CA GLY A 95 6.76 -28.55 -12.41
C GLY A 95 7.40 -27.41 -11.65
N GLY A 96 8.56 -26.95 -12.12
CA GLY A 96 9.22 -25.76 -11.58
C GLY A 96 8.35 -24.51 -11.73
N ASP A 97 8.92 -23.35 -11.42
CA ASP A 97 8.19 -22.09 -11.45
C ASP A 97 7.84 -21.66 -12.90
N ARG A 98 6.67 -22.12 -13.38
CA ARG A 98 6.13 -21.81 -14.71
C ARG A 98 5.39 -20.47 -14.76
N THR A 99 5.09 -19.89 -13.59
CA THR A 99 4.17 -18.75 -13.44
C THR A 99 4.91 -17.44 -13.24
N LYS A 100 6.10 -17.44 -12.62
CA LYS A 100 6.83 -16.20 -12.29
C LYS A 100 7.28 -15.39 -13.50
N ARG A 101 7.71 -16.03 -14.60
CA ARG A 101 8.07 -15.32 -15.84
C ARG A 101 6.86 -14.61 -16.47
N LYS A 102 5.75 -15.33 -16.66
CA LYS A 102 4.48 -14.75 -17.19
C LYS A 102 3.89 -13.68 -16.26
N ASN A 103 4.07 -13.81 -14.96
CA ASN A 103 3.61 -12.80 -14.00
C ASN A 103 4.47 -11.54 -14.01
N ASN A 104 5.76 -11.63 -14.39
CA ASN A 104 6.63 -10.45 -14.44
C ASN A 104 6.29 -9.53 -15.61
N THR A 105 5.97 -10.06 -16.79
CA THR A 105 5.53 -9.24 -17.94
C THR A 105 4.21 -8.53 -17.63
N LYS A 106 3.25 -9.24 -17.01
CA LYS A 106 1.98 -8.66 -16.54
C LYS A 106 2.20 -7.55 -15.51
N ARG A 107 3.15 -7.72 -14.58
CA ARG A 107 3.48 -6.68 -13.59
C ARG A 107 4.07 -5.44 -14.24
N ALA A 108 4.93 -5.59 -15.25
CA ALA A 108 5.50 -4.46 -15.98
C ALA A 108 4.41 -3.67 -16.71
N ALA A 109 3.49 -4.35 -17.40
CA ALA A 109 2.36 -3.70 -18.08
C ALA A 109 1.43 -2.94 -17.10
N ILE A 110 1.14 -3.52 -15.92
CA ILE A 110 0.35 -2.80 -14.90
C ILE A 110 1.09 -1.56 -14.41
N LYS A 111 2.41 -1.64 -14.23
CA LYS A 111 3.23 -0.52 -13.78
C LYS A 111 3.14 0.65 -14.76
N GLU A 112 3.36 0.39 -16.04
CA GLU A 112 3.29 1.37 -17.12
C GLU A 112 1.90 2.03 -17.21
N PHE A 113 0.84 1.22 -17.14
CA PHE A 113 -0.53 1.73 -17.10
C PHE A 113 -0.78 2.67 -15.92
N VAL A 114 -0.38 2.29 -14.69
CA VAL A 114 -0.61 3.13 -13.50
C VAL A 114 0.19 4.42 -13.58
N GLU A 115 1.42 4.38 -14.10
CA GLU A 115 2.27 5.57 -14.26
C GLU A 115 1.75 6.53 -15.36
N SER A 116 1.00 6.03 -16.33
CA SER A 116 0.32 6.87 -17.34
C SER A 116 -0.91 7.63 -16.83
N LEU A 117 -1.44 7.27 -15.64
CA LEU A 117 -2.64 7.92 -15.10
C LEU A 117 -2.33 9.35 -14.64
N LYS A 118 -3.09 10.32 -15.14
CA LYS A 118 -3.03 11.71 -14.66
C LYS A 118 -3.51 11.77 -13.20
N CYS A 119 -2.58 12.12 -12.33
CA CYS A 119 -2.75 12.08 -10.89
C CYS A 119 -2.74 13.48 -10.29
N ILE A 120 -3.54 13.72 -9.25
CA ILE A 120 -3.59 15.00 -8.53
C ILE A 120 -2.79 14.85 -7.23
N GLU A 121 -1.81 15.72 -7.02
CA GLU A 121 -1.04 15.75 -5.78
C GLU A 121 -1.89 16.23 -4.60
N SER A 122 -1.60 15.72 -3.41
CA SER A 122 -2.24 16.19 -2.18
C SER A 122 -1.81 17.63 -1.88
N HIS A 123 -2.66 18.61 -2.22
CA HIS A 123 -2.44 20.03 -1.95
C HIS A 123 -2.29 20.36 -0.45
N TYR A 124 -2.65 19.42 0.44
CA TYR A 124 -2.54 19.53 1.89
C TYR A 124 -1.65 18.43 2.47
N CYS A 125 -0.35 18.47 2.19
CA CYS A 125 0.64 17.75 3.01
C CYS A 125 1.93 18.54 3.03
N ARG A 126 2.35 18.94 4.23
CA ARG A 126 3.68 19.49 4.52
C ARG A 126 4.74 18.65 3.80
N SER A 127 5.65 19.37 3.16
CA SER A 127 6.74 19.03 2.23
C SER A 127 7.67 17.83 2.50
N LYS A 128 7.34 16.81 3.33
CA LYS A 128 8.29 15.76 3.70
C LYS A 128 7.80 14.30 3.78
N THR A 129 6.56 13.99 3.43
CA THR A 129 6.10 12.58 3.36
C THR A 129 5.63 12.23 1.96
N PHE A 130 6.06 11.07 1.46
CA PHE A 130 5.65 10.43 0.19
C PHE A 130 4.15 10.65 -0.06
N SER A 131 3.82 11.73 -0.77
CA SER A 131 2.49 12.32 -0.77
C SER A 131 1.54 11.34 -1.40
N ARG A 132 0.48 10.97 -0.67
CA ARG A 132 -0.59 10.14 -1.21
C ARG A 132 -1.12 10.82 -2.46
N ILE A 133 -1.10 10.10 -3.57
CA ILE A 133 -1.56 10.61 -4.85
C ILE A 133 -3.07 10.35 -4.94
N TYR A 134 -3.84 11.30 -5.50
CA TYR A 134 -5.28 11.16 -5.61
C TYR A 134 -5.74 11.07 -7.08
N LEU A 135 -6.52 10.04 -7.36
CA LEU A 135 -7.27 9.92 -8.61
C LEU A 135 -8.67 10.54 -8.46
N PRO A 136 -9.32 10.97 -9.56
CA PRO A 136 -10.69 11.44 -9.55
C PRO A 136 -11.66 10.49 -8.82
N THR A 137 -12.67 11.05 -8.14
CA THR A 137 -13.70 10.30 -7.39
C THR A 137 -14.50 9.33 -8.26
N GLU A 138 -14.60 9.62 -9.56
CA GLU A 138 -15.32 8.80 -10.53
C GLU A 138 -14.58 7.49 -10.86
N LEU A 139 -13.28 7.42 -10.59
CA LEU A 139 -12.47 6.23 -10.79
C LEU A 139 -12.51 5.35 -9.55
N ASN A 140 -12.43 4.05 -9.76
CA ASN A 140 -12.24 3.06 -8.71
C ASN A 140 -11.37 1.91 -9.25
N ILE A 141 -10.88 1.05 -8.37
CA ILE A 141 -9.98 -0.06 -8.75
C ILE A 141 -10.59 -0.94 -9.85
N TRP A 142 -11.89 -1.21 -9.76
CA TRP A 142 -12.60 -2.04 -10.75
C TRP A 142 -12.63 -1.38 -12.14
N LYS A 143 -12.92 -0.08 -12.22
CA LYS A 143 -12.89 0.70 -13.47
C LYS A 143 -11.48 0.74 -14.05
N LEU A 144 -10.47 0.99 -13.22
CA LEU A 144 -9.06 1.00 -13.65
C LEU A 144 -8.61 -0.37 -14.17
N TRP A 145 -8.98 -1.45 -13.50
CA TRP A 145 -8.71 -2.81 -13.96
C TRP A 145 -9.36 -3.09 -15.32
N ARG A 146 -10.62 -2.66 -15.50
CA ARG A 146 -11.34 -2.81 -16.77
C ARG A 146 -10.68 -1.99 -17.88
N MET A 147 -10.27 -0.75 -17.59
CA MET A 147 -9.52 0.09 -18.52
C MET A 147 -8.20 -0.59 -18.92
N PHE A 148 -7.42 -1.06 -17.94
CA PHE A 148 -6.17 -1.77 -18.19
C PHE A 148 -6.38 -2.99 -19.10
N ASN A 149 -7.31 -3.88 -18.78
CA ASN A 149 -7.56 -5.08 -19.57
C ASN A 149 -8.09 -4.77 -20.98
N ASN A 150 -8.73 -3.62 -21.19
CA ASN A 150 -9.18 -3.16 -22.51
C ASN A 150 -8.04 -2.53 -23.34
N THR A 151 -6.98 -2.06 -22.69
CA THR A 151 -5.82 -1.44 -23.36
C THR A 151 -4.70 -2.42 -23.72
N VAL A 152 -4.70 -3.63 -23.15
CA VAL A 152 -3.63 -4.62 -23.33
C VAL A 152 -4.13 -5.87 -24.07
N ASP A 153 -3.20 -6.57 -24.73
CA ASP A 153 -3.48 -7.85 -25.40
C ASP A 153 -3.98 -8.93 -24.43
N LYS A 154 -4.72 -9.90 -24.96
CA LYS A 154 -5.30 -11.02 -24.19
C LYS A 154 -4.29 -11.76 -23.30
N ASP A 155 -3.04 -11.86 -23.76
CA ASP A 155 -1.97 -12.53 -23.01
C ASP A 155 -1.53 -11.76 -21.77
N LEU A 156 -1.68 -10.43 -21.77
CA LEU A 156 -1.32 -9.53 -20.66
C LEU A 156 -2.49 -9.23 -19.73
N GLN A 157 -3.71 -9.60 -20.10
CA GLN A 157 -4.89 -9.43 -19.24
C GLN A 157 -4.71 -10.16 -17.91
N VAL A 158 -5.19 -9.53 -16.85
CA VAL A 158 -5.08 -10.03 -15.47
C VAL A 158 -6.44 -10.13 -14.81
N LYS A 159 -6.52 -10.96 -13.76
CA LYS A 159 -7.68 -10.96 -12.86
C LYS A 159 -7.68 -9.69 -12.02
N GLU A 160 -8.87 -9.22 -11.65
CA GLU A 160 -9.04 -8.03 -10.81
C GLU A 160 -8.23 -8.13 -9.50
N SER A 161 -8.25 -9.30 -8.85
CA SER A 161 -7.52 -9.51 -7.60
C SER A 161 -6.01 -9.34 -7.73
N PHE A 162 -5.43 -9.74 -8.88
CA PHE A 162 -4.00 -9.57 -9.16
C PHE A 162 -3.66 -8.10 -9.40
N PHE A 163 -4.51 -7.39 -10.17
CA PHE A 163 -4.37 -5.95 -10.40
C PHE A 163 -4.47 -5.17 -9.08
N ARG A 164 -5.51 -5.44 -8.29
CA ARG A 164 -5.76 -4.80 -6.99
C ARG A 164 -4.60 -5.00 -6.02
N TYR A 165 -4.07 -6.22 -5.93
CA TYR A 165 -2.92 -6.51 -5.09
C TYR A 165 -1.72 -5.63 -5.46
N PHE A 166 -1.39 -5.55 -6.75
CA PHE A 166 -0.26 -4.77 -7.22
C PHE A 166 -0.51 -3.26 -7.04
N PHE A 167 -1.68 -2.77 -7.45
CA PHE A 167 -2.07 -1.38 -7.32
C PHE A 167 -2.00 -0.90 -5.87
N THR A 168 -2.61 -1.64 -4.93
CA THR A 168 -2.71 -1.24 -3.51
C THR A 168 -1.39 -1.37 -2.75
N ARG A 169 -0.57 -2.38 -3.06
CA ARG A 169 0.70 -2.64 -2.34
C ARG A 169 1.87 -1.83 -2.88
N LYS A 170 1.85 -1.44 -4.16
CA LYS A 170 2.96 -0.71 -4.81
C LYS A 170 2.70 0.79 -4.94
N TYR A 171 1.44 1.22 -4.94
CA TYR A 171 1.09 2.62 -5.09
C TYR A 171 0.26 3.12 -3.89
N ASN A 172 0.71 4.22 -3.28
CA ASN A 172 -0.05 4.92 -2.25
C ASN A 172 -1.05 5.88 -2.90
N VAL A 173 -2.07 5.33 -3.57
CA VAL A 173 -3.08 6.09 -4.31
C VAL A 173 -4.42 6.07 -3.58
N GLY A 174 -5.04 7.24 -3.41
CA GLY A 174 -6.41 7.41 -2.95
C GLY A 174 -7.36 7.75 -4.10
N PHE A 175 -8.66 7.55 -3.88
CA PHE A 175 -9.72 8.02 -4.78
C PHE A 175 -10.40 9.21 -4.13
N GLY A 176 -10.46 10.34 -4.84
CA GLY A 176 -10.95 11.61 -4.34
C GLY A 176 -9.97 12.34 -3.45
N THR A 177 -9.78 13.63 -3.67
CA THR A 177 -8.98 14.49 -2.80
C THR A 177 -9.71 14.72 -1.47
N PRO A 178 -9.01 14.98 -0.35
CA PRO A 178 -9.64 15.53 0.84
C PRO A 178 -10.51 16.72 0.42
N LYS A 179 -11.75 16.79 0.92
CA LYS A 179 -12.64 17.91 0.62
C LYS A 179 -11.95 19.17 1.11
N THR A 180 -11.49 19.99 0.18
CA THR A 180 -11.04 21.34 0.49
C THR A 180 -12.28 22.17 0.76
N ASP A 181 -12.29 22.94 1.84
CA ASP A 181 -13.39 23.86 2.13
C ASP A 181 -13.59 24.76 0.91
N MET A 182 -14.77 24.64 0.31
CA MET A 182 -15.19 25.47 -0.81
C MET A 182 -15.86 26.71 -0.24
N CYS A 183 -15.51 27.89 -0.76
CA CYS A 183 -16.21 29.10 -0.34
C CYS A 183 -17.70 29.01 -0.70
N SER A 184 -18.54 29.63 0.12
CA SER A 184 -20.00 29.65 -0.05
C SER A 184 -20.43 30.13 -1.44
N THR A 185 -19.75 31.14 -2.00
CA THR A 185 -20.01 31.65 -3.34
C THR A 185 -19.73 30.61 -4.44
N CYS A 186 -18.63 29.84 -4.32
CA CYS A 186 -18.33 28.77 -5.26
C CYS A 186 -19.37 27.65 -5.22
N LEU A 187 -19.83 27.29 -4.02
CA LEU A 187 -20.91 26.30 -3.82
C LEU A 187 -22.22 26.80 -4.44
N GLN A 188 -22.58 28.07 -4.21
CA GLN A 188 -23.75 28.70 -4.80
C GLN A 188 -23.70 28.66 -6.32
N PHE A 189 -22.59 29.05 -6.95
CA PHE A 189 -22.46 28.95 -8.41
C PHE A 189 -22.56 27.52 -8.91
N GLN A 190 -21.94 26.55 -8.23
CA GLN A 190 -22.05 25.14 -8.62
C GLN A 190 -23.50 24.64 -8.59
N ASP A 191 -24.24 24.99 -7.54
CA ASP A 191 -25.64 24.60 -7.39
C ASP A 191 -26.51 25.27 -8.48
N GLN A 192 -26.33 26.57 -8.71
CA GLN A 192 -27.08 27.30 -9.74
C GLN A 192 -26.78 26.79 -11.16
N ILE A 193 -25.52 26.47 -11.49
CA ILE A 193 -25.12 25.90 -12.79
C ILE A 193 -25.73 24.51 -13.01
N LYS A 194 -25.86 23.70 -11.95
CA LYS A 194 -26.50 22.39 -12.02
C LYS A 194 -28.01 22.50 -12.26
N LYS A 195 -28.65 23.49 -11.64
CA LYS A 195 -30.11 23.72 -11.73
C LYS A 195 -30.53 24.47 -13.00
N SER A 196 -29.62 25.22 -13.64
CA SER A 196 -29.96 26.01 -14.83
C SER A 196 -30.19 25.12 -16.06
N LEU A 197 -31.40 25.20 -16.64
CA LEU A 197 -31.77 24.53 -17.89
C LEU A 197 -31.40 25.37 -19.13
N ASP A 198 -31.46 26.70 -19.01
CA ASP A 198 -31.09 27.64 -20.08
C ASP A 198 -29.57 27.74 -20.25
N ILE A 199 -29.10 27.56 -21.50
CA ILE A 199 -27.69 27.62 -21.87
C ILE A 199 -27.09 29.02 -21.61
N ASN A 200 -27.84 30.10 -21.89
CA ASN A 200 -27.32 31.45 -21.75
C ASN A 200 -27.05 31.80 -20.29
N THR A 201 -28.02 31.49 -19.42
CA THR A 201 -27.90 31.63 -17.97
C THR A 201 -26.76 30.79 -17.42
N LYS A 202 -26.63 29.55 -17.88
CA LYS A 202 -25.55 28.64 -17.47
C LYS A 202 -24.16 29.19 -17.84
N ASN A 203 -24.02 29.71 -19.06
CA ASN A 203 -22.78 30.34 -19.53
C ASN A 203 -22.43 31.59 -18.72
N ARG A 204 -23.42 32.42 -18.39
CA ARG A 204 -23.22 33.60 -17.53
C ARG A 204 -22.72 33.21 -16.13
N LEU A 205 -23.35 32.21 -15.51
CA LEU A 205 -22.95 31.71 -14.18
C LEU A 205 -21.54 31.11 -14.21
N MET A 206 -21.20 30.37 -15.27
CA MET A 206 -19.84 29.86 -15.47
C MET A 206 -18.81 30.99 -15.62
N ALA A 207 -19.14 32.06 -16.35
CA ALA A 207 -18.27 33.24 -16.49
C ALA A 207 -18.05 33.95 -15.14
N GLN A 208 -19.12 34.16 -14.37
CA GLN A 208 -19.03 34.74 -13.02
C GLN A 208 -18.19 33.87 -12.07
N GLN A 209 -18.36 32.55 -12.10
CA GLN A 209 -17.56 31.63 -11.31
C GLN A 209 -16.07 31.70 -11.70
N ARG A 210 -15.76 31.80 -13.00
CA ARG A 210 -14.37 31.99 -13.48
C ARG A 210 -13.79 33.31 -12.98
N ALA A 211 -14.53 34.41 -13.11
CA ALA A 211 -14.09 35.71 -12.61
C ALA A 211 -13.81 35.70 -11.09
N HIS A 212 -14.69 35.06 -10.30
CA HIS A 212 -14.48 34.88 -8.86
C HIS A 212 -13.20 34.11 -8.55
N LYS A 213 -12.92 33.01 -9.27
CA LYS A 213 -11.68 32.23 -9.11
C LYS A 213 -10.43 33.02 -9.50
N ILE A 214 -10.50 33.81 -10.57
CA ILE A 214 -9.39 34.69 -10.99
C ILE A 214 -9.12 35.73 -9.92
N ARG A 215 -10.15 36.42 -9.40
CA ARG A 215 -10.00 37.39 -8.31
C ARG A 215 -9.33 36.79 -7.08
N ALA A 216 -9.77 35.60 -6.67
CA ALA A 216 -9.15 34.89 -5.55
C ALA A 216 -7.68 34.57 -5.82
N LYS A 217 -7.34 34.12 -7.04
CA LYS A 217 -5.96 33.84 -7.44
C LYS A 217 -5.09 35.10 -7.40
N CYS A 218 -5.57 36.21 -7.96
CA CYS A 218 -4.86 37.50 -7.93
C CYS A 218 -4.66 38.00 -6.49
N PHE A 219 -5.66 37.85 -5.61
CA PHE A 219 -5.53 38.18 -4.19
C PHE A 219 -4.39 37.38 -3.52
N TYR A 220 -4.29 36.08 -3.77
CA TYR A 220 -3.19 35.26 -3.26
C TYR A 220 -1.83 35.54 -3.91
N GLU A 221 -1.81 36.09 -5.13
CA GLU A 221 -0.59 36.60 -5.76
C GLU A 221 -0.12 37.89 -5.08
N LEU A 222 -1.02 38.82 -4.82
CA LEU A 222 -0.74 40.06 -4.05
C LEU A 222 -0.22 39.76 -2.64
N LEU A 223 -0.77 38.77 -1.94
CA LEU A 223 -0.27 38.33 -0.61
C LEU A 223 1.17 37.80 -0.62
N LYS A 224 1.72 37.47 -1.79
CA LYS A 224 3.10 37.00 -1.94
C LYS A 224 4.06 38.11 -2.32
N GLU A 225 3.57 39.25 -2.77
CA GLU A 225 4.40 40.39 -3.15
C GLU A 225 5.06 40.96 -1.89
N VAL A 226 6.39 40.93 -1.86
CA VAL A 226 7.18 41.64 -0.86
C VAL A 226 7.40 43.03 -1.42
N ARG A 227 6.68 44.02 -0.89
CA ARG A 227 6.93 45.42 -1.23
C ARG A 227 8.19 45.85 -0.49
N ALA A 228 9.16 46.37 -1.24
CA ALA A 228 10.48 46.75 -0.70
C ALA A 228 10.45 48.07 0.08
N ASP A 229 9.37 48.85 -0.05
CA ASP A 229 9.22 50.13 0.62
C ASP A 229 8.62 49.95 2.02
N ASN A 230 9.27 50.56 3.02
CA ASN A 230 8.84 50.61 4.42
C ASN A 230 7.50 51.36 4.63
N GLU A 231 6.82 51.79 3.56
CA GLU A 231 5.53 52.48 3.62
C GLU A 231 4.33 51.55 3.81
N VAL A 232 4.46 50.25 3.49
CA VAL A 232 3.34 49.30 3.55
C VAL A 232 3.65 48.17 4.52
N VAL A 233 2.86 48.08 5.60
CA VAL A 233 2.89 46.97 6.54
C VAL A 233 1.78 45.98 6.22
N THR A 234 2.15 44.72 6.02
CA THR A 234 1.19 43.62 5.80
C THR A 234 0.90 42.91 7.10
N PHE A 235 -0.38 42.80 7.45
CA PHE A 235 -0.86 41.99 8.56
C PHE A 235 -1.67 40.81 8.05
N SER A 236 -1.45 39.64 8.63
CA SER A 236 -2.28 38.45 8.46
C SER A 236 -2.84 38.07 9.82
N PHE A 237 -4.16 38.12 9.96
CA PHE A 237 -4.82 37.84 11.22
C PHE A 237 -6.00 36.90 11.04
N ASP A 238 -6.26 36.11 12.08
CA ASP A 238 -7.40 35.21 12.14
C ASP A 238 -7.83 34.99 13.60
N CYS A 239 -9.13 34.74 13.79
CA CYS A 239 -9.68 34.29 15.04
C CYS A 239 -9.72 32.76 15.04
N GLN A 240 -9.17 32.14 16.09
CA GLN A 240 -9.41 30.72 16.27
C GLN A 240 -10.91 30.46 16.51
N LYS A 241 -11.33 29.23 16.24
CA LYS A 241 -12.65 28.75 16.64
C LYS A 241 -12.80 28.94 18.15
N ASN A 242 -13.97 29.42 18.59
CA ASN A 242 -14.29 29.58 20.01
C ASN A 242 -13.97 28.29 20.77
N LEU A 243 -13.18 28.43 21.83
CA LEU A 243 -12.76 27.32 22.67
C LEU A 243 -13.66 27.30 23.90
N ALA A 244 -14.50 26.27 24.00
CA ALA A 244 -15.34 26.06 25.17
C ALA A 244 -14.48 25.62 26.37
N LEU A 245 -14.61 26.34 27.49
CA LEU A 245 -13.94 26.06 28.76
C LEU A 245 -14.97 25.71 29.86
N PRO A 246 -14.66 24.76 30.77
CA PRO A 246 -13.52 23.84 30.69
C PRO A 246 -13.70 22.75 29.62
N LYS A 247 -12.59 22.23 29.08
CA LYS A 247 -12.62 21.13 28.12
C LYS A 247 -12.88 19.79 28.83
N ILE A 248 -14.15 19.43 28.95
CA ILE A 248 -14.57 18.16 29.58
C ILE A 248 -14.80 17.11 28.49
N ALA A 249 -14.31 15.89 28.68
CA ALA A 249 -14.47 14.78 27.73
C ALA A 249 -15.87 14.11 27.77
N GLY A 250 -16.78 14.58 28.63
CA GLY A 250 -18.12 14.01 28.86
C GLY A 250 -19.20 14.74 28.07
N GLN A 251 -20.18 13.99 27.53
CA GLN A 251 -21.31 14.55 26.78
C GLN A 251 -22.18 15.52 27.61
N ALA A 252 -22.16 15.42 28.94
CA ALA A 252 -22.87 16.33 29.83
C ALA A 252 -22.43 17.81 29.66
N ALA A 253 -21.19 18.04 29.22
CA ALA A 253 -20.68 19.39 28.97
C ALA A 253 -21.35 20.07 27.78
N TYR A 254 -21.93 19.32 26.83
CA TYR A 254 -22.72 19.86 25.73
C TYR A 254 -24.05 20.48 26.21
N PHE A 255 -24.59 19.97 27.31
CA PHE A 255 -25.84 20.46 27.91
C PHE A 255 -25.60 21.47 29.05
N SER A 256 -24.35 21.82 29.31
CA SER A 256 -23.96 22.81 30.32
C SER A 256 -23.56 24.11 29.61
N MET A 257 -23.78 25.25 30.25
CA MET A 257 -23.22 26.52 29.73
C MET A 257 -21.70 26.44 29.78
N GLN A 258 -21.05 26.56 28.62
CA GLN A 258 -19.60 26.54 28.50
C GLN A 258 -19.11 27.96 28.28
N LEU A 259 -18.04 28.34 28.99
CA LEU A 259 -17.41 29.64 28.83
C LEU A 259 -16.66 29.69 27.50
N ASN A 260 -16.97 30.65 26.63
CA ASN A 260 -16.19 30.85 25.41
C ASN A 260 -14.88 31.59 25.71
N PHE A 261 -13.78 30.96 25.31
CA PHE A 261 -12.47 31.58 25.21
C PHE A 261 -12.19 31.96 23.76
N TYR A 262 -11.76 33.20 23.58
CA TYR A 262 -11.45 33.80 22.30
C TYR A 262 -9.94 33.98 22.18
N HIS A 263 -9.42 33.67 21.00
CA HIS A 263 -8.01 33.86 20.66
C HIS A 263 -7.91 34.47 19.27
N PHE A 264 -7.31 35.65 19.22
CA PHE A 264 -7.04 36.39 18.00
C PHE A 264 -5.52 36.48 17.78
N ALA A 265 -5.06 35.90 16.68
CA ALA A 265 -3.66 35.98 16.28
C ALA A 265 -3.51 37.03 15.18
N ASN A 266 -2.54 37.93 15.36
CA ASN A 266 -2.10 38.85 14.34
C ASN A 266 -0.60 38.63 14.06
N VAL A 267 -0.26 38.42 12.79
CA VAL A 267 1.10 38.24 12.33
C VAL A 267 1.45 39.37 11.36
N GLN A 268 2.48 40.14 11.71
CA GLN A 268 3.07 41.12 10.83
C GLN A 268 4.05 40.44 9.88
N GLY A 269 3.88 40.64 8.59
CA GLY A 269 4.77 40.14 7.55
C GLY A 269 4.05 39.40 6.43
N THR A 270 4.84 38.95 5.45
CA THR A 270 4.34 38.23 4.27
C THR A 270 4.34 36.72 4.49
N SER A 271 3.59 35.99 3.68
CA SER A 271 3.48 34.53 3.72
C SER A 271 4.80 33.75 3.64
N LYS A 272 5.90 34.38 3.19
CA LYS A 272 7.24 33.79 3.10
C LYS A 272 8.29 34.51 3.98
N GLY A 273 7.89 35.52 4.74
CA GLY A 273 8.78 36.24 5.65
C GLY A 273 9.29 35.34 6.77
N LYS A 274 10.48 35.64 7.31
CA LYS A 274 10.94 35.02 8.55
C LYS A 274 10.08 35.57 9.68
N ILE A 275 9.34 34.70 10.35
CA ILE A 275 8.52 35.05 11.52
C ILE A 275 9.45 35.15 12.72
N SER A 276 9.41 36.28 13.44
CA SER A 276 10.06 36.48 14.73
C SER A 276 9.01 36.51 15.84
N PRO A 277 9.39 36.29 17.11
CA PRO A 277 8.47 36.48 18.23
C PRO A 277 7.87 37.90 18.30
N THR A 278 8.61 38.91 17.83
CA THR A 278 8.16 40.29 17.76
C THR A 278 7.16 40.55 16.64
N SER A 279 7.08 39.68 15.63
CA SER A 279 6.16 39.82 14.50
C SER A 279 4.83 39.12 14.73
N VAL A 280 4.60 38.55 15.92
CA VAL A 280 3.39 37.79 16.26
C VAL A 280 2.79 38.33 17.54
N ASN A 281 1.55 38.82 17.44
CA ASN A 281 0.77 39.29 18.57
C ASN A 281 -0.42 38.35 18.78
N SER A 282 -0.61 37.90 20.02
CA SER A 282 -1.72 37.03 20.40
C SER A 282 -2.56 37.71 21.45
N TYR A 283 -3.84 37.89 21.16
CA TYR A 283 -4.82 38.48 22.06
C TYR A 283 -5.78 37.39 22.51
N VAL A 284 -6.02 37.33 23.82
CA VAL A 284 -6.90 36.35 24.44
C VAL A 284 -7.84 37.04 25.40
N TRP A 285 -9.11 36.65 25.36
CA TRP A 285 -10.13 37.13 26.27
C TRP A 285 -11.25 36.10 26.36
N THR A 286 -12.11 36.26 27.36
CA THR A 286 -13.29 35.42 27.52
C THR A 286 -14.55 36.23 27.25
N GLU A 287 -15.67 35.54 27.05
CA GLU A 287 -16.99 36.18 26.94
C GLU A 287 -17.41 36.98 28.19
N LEU A 288 -16.73 36.80 29.32
CA LEU A 288 -16.94 37.62 30.53
C LEU A 288 -16.25 38.99 30.42
N ASP A 289 -15.16 39.07 29.67
CA ASP A 289 -14.39 40.30 29.53
C ASP A 289 -15.03 41.18 28.46
N HIS A 290 -15.16 40.62 27.24
CA HIS A 290 -15.69 41.32 26.07
C HIS A 290 -16.31 40.32 25.09
N GLU A 291 -17.19 40.82 24.22
CA GLU A 291 -17.72 40.04 23.11
C GLU A 291 -16.64 39.76 22.06
N ARG A 292 -16.89 38.80 21.16
CA ARG A 292 -16.07 38.60 19.96
C ARG A 292 -16.58 39.47 18.82
N GLY A 293 -16.49 40.79 19.00
CA GLY A 293 -16.99 41.80 18.08
C GLY A 293 -15.92 42.40 17.18
N SER A 294 -16.36 43.26 16.26
CA SER A 294 -15.45 43.99 15.37
C SER A 294 -14.61 45.02 16.12
N ASN A 295 -15.11 45.53 17.25
CA ASN A 295 -14.43 46.58 18.03
C ASN A 295 -13.20 46.02 18.75
N GLU A 296 -13.30 44.81 19.31
CA GLU A 296 -12.20 44.12 19.98
C GLU A 296 -11.11 43.75 18.97
N ILE A 297 -11.51 43.26 17.79
CA ILE A 297 -10.59 42.96 16.69
C ILE A 297 -9.91 44.25 16.20
N ALA A 298 -10.65 45.33 15.98
CA ALA A 298 -10.10 46.60 15.54
C ALA A 298 -9.14 47.19 16.59
N SER A 299 -9.46 47.09 17.87
CA SER A 299 -8.60 47.55 18.97
C SER A 299 -7.31 46.75 19.04
N ALA A 300 -7.39 45.43 18.90
CA ALA A 300 -6.22 44.56 18.84
C ALA A 300 -5.32 44.88 17.62
N LEU A 301 -5.91 45.13 16.45
CA LEU A 301 -5.17 45.55 15.26
C LEU A 301 -4.53 46.93 15.42
N TYR A 302 -5.26 47.88 16.00
CA TYR A 302 -4.74 49.22 16.29
C TYR A 302 -3.54 49.16 17.23
N HIS A 303 -3.64 48.37 18.31
CA HIS A 303 -2.54 48.15 19.26
C HIS A 303 -1.31 47.52 18.58
N THR A 304 -1.48 46.58 17.65
CA THR A 304 -0.33 46.02 16.91
C THR A 304 0.37 46.99 15.95
N GLN A 305 -0.27 48.10 15.58
CA GLN A 305 0.32 49.10 14.69
C GLN A 305 1.13 50.15 15.45
N HIS A 306 0.89 50.31 16.76
CA HIS A 306 1.43 51.40 17.57
C HIS A 306 2.40 50.94 18.67
N ASN A 307 2.73 49.64 18.71
CA ASN A 307 3.80 49.05 19.52
C ASN A 307 4.97 48.65 18.65
#